data_AF-A0A526RS81-F1
#
_entry.id   AF-A0A526RS81-F1
#
_cell.length_a   1.000
_cell.length_b   1.000
_cell.length_c   1.000
_cell.angle_alpha   90.00
_cell.angle_beta   90.00
_cell.angle_gamma   90.00
#
_symmetry.space_group_name_H-M   'P 1'
#
loop_
_entity.id
_entity.type
_entity.pdbx_description
1 polymer ?
#
loop_
_entity_poly.entity_id
_entity_poly.type
_entity_poly.pdbx_seq_one_letter_code
_entity_poly.pdbx_strand_id
1 'polypeptide(L)' 'MSDVAPVTVEVGLGDRAYDIMIGPGLLSGAGLEISRRLPGRRAAVIT' A
#
# COMPACT_ATOMS: atom_id res chain seq x y z
N MET A 1 11.01 -7.80 -15.84
CA MET A 1 10.23 -7.35 -14.68
C MET A 1 8.90 -8.08 -14.75
N SER A 2 8.61 -8.97 -13.81
CA SER A 2 7.46 -9.88 -13.93
C SER A 2 6.15 -9.10 -13.89
N ASP A 3 5.32 -9.26 -14.93
CA ASP A 3 4.01 -8.61 -15.15
C ASP A 3 2.90 -9.18 -14.24
N VAL A 4 3.26 -9.68 -13.06
CA VAL A 4 2.30 -10.28 -12.14
C VAL A 4 1.63 -9.15 -11.35
N ALA A 5 0.32 -9.03 -11.52
CA ALA A 5 -0.49 -8.11 -10.75
C ALA A 5 -0.28 -8.36 -9.23
N PRO A 6 -0.19 -7.31 -8.40
CA PRO A 6 -0.07 -7.48 -6.96
C PRO A 6 -1.25 -8.26 -6.37
N VAL A 7 -0.96 -9.14 -5.43
CA VAL A 7 -1.97 -9.82 -4.62
C VAL A 7 -2.31 -8.93 -3.43
N THR A 8 -3.60 -8.78 -3.16
CA THR A 8 -4.10 -8.08 -1.96
C THR A 8 -4.66 -9.10 -0.97
N VAL A 9 -4.22 -9.00 0.28
CA VAL A 9 -4.75 -9.78 1.41
C VAL A 9 -5.43 -8.82 2.38
N GLU A 10 -6.73 -9.02 2.60
CA GLU A 10 -7.50 -8.27 3.60
C GLU A 10 -7.25 -8.86 5.01
N VAL A 11 -6.99 -7.99 5.98
CA VAL A 11 -6.85 -8.36 7.40
C VAL A 11 -8.01 -7.77 8.18
N GLY A 12 -8.91 -8.63 8.66
CA GLY A 12 -10.07 -8.24 9.45
C GLY A 12 -9.72 -7.97 10.92
N LEU A 13 -9.49 -6.71 11.27
CA LEU A 13 -9.30 -6.24 12.66
C LEU A 13 -10.44 -5.32 13.14
N GLY A 14 -11.65 -5.53 12.63
CA GLY A 14 -12.80 -4.63 12.86
C GLY A 14 -12.51 -3.23 12.32
N ASP A 15 -12.67 -2.20 13.16
CA ASP A 15 -12.43 -0.79 12.80
C ASP A 15 -10.98 -0.49 12.36
N ARG A 16 -10.04 -1.42 12.58
CA ARG A 16 -8.64 -1.31 12.18
C ARG A 16 -8.26 -2.25 11.05
N ALA A 17 -9.22 -2.72 10.26
CA ALA A 17 -8.95 -3.54 9.09
C ALA A 17 -8.03 -2.83 8.09
N TYR A 18 -7.18 -3.59 7.39
CA TYR A 18 -6.26 -3.07 6.39
C TYR A 18 -5.88 -4.12 5.35
N ASP A 19 -5.37 -3.64 4.22
CA ASP A 19 -4.85 -4.46 3.13
C ASP A 19 -3.34 -4.64 3.23
N ILE A 20 -2.86 -5.85 2.95
CA ILE A 20 -1.46 -6.14 2.63
C ILE A 20 -1.35 -6.35 1.12
N MET A 21 -0.52 -5.53 0.47
CA MET A 21 -0.21 -5.68 -0.95
C MET A 21 1.11 -6.40 -1.13
N ILE A 22 1.13 -7.46 -1.95
CA ILE A 22 2.29 -8.32 -2.18
C ILE A 22 2.54 -8.43 -3.69
N GLY A 23 3.70 -7.99 -4.13
CA GLY A 23 4.05 -8.08 -5.55
C GLY A 23 5.31 -7.29 -5.91
N PRO A 24 5.87 -7.55 -7.10
CA PRO A 24 7.01 -6.78 -7.61
C PRO A 24 6.61 -5.32 -7.88
N GLY A 25 7.56 -4.39 -7.77
CA GLY A 25 7.38 -3.00 -8.19
C GLY A 25 6.56 -2.11 -7.24
N LEU A 26 5.97 -2.63 -6.16
CA LEU A 26 5.11 -1.87 -5.24
C LEU A 26 5.81 -0.63 -4.63
N LEU A 27 7.09 -0.75 -4.28
CA LEU A 27 7.86 0.38 -3.73
C LEU A 27 7.98 1.55 -4.72
N SER A 28 8.12 1.26 -6.02
CA SER A 28 8.22 2.30 -7.04
C SER A 28 6.94 3.15 -7.15
N GLY A 29 5.78 2.56 -6.83
CA GLY A 29 4.47 3.22 -6.80
C GLY A 29 4.01 3.67 -5.40
N ALA A 30 4.86 3.54 -4.36
CA ALA A 30 4.44 3.72 -2.97
C ALA A 30 3.87 5.12 -2.67
N GLY A 31 4.42 6.17 -3.28
CA GLY A 31 3.91 7.54 -3.09
C GLY A 31 2.46 7.74 -3.56
N LEU A 32 2.08 7.11 -4.68
CA LEU A 32 0.72 7.13 -5.17
C LEU A 32 -0.22 6.37 -4.23
N GLU A 33 0.26 5.24 -3.72
CA GLU A 33 -0.49 4.38 -2.82
C GLU A 33 -0.74 5.02 -1.45
N ILE A 34 0.24 5.76 -0.93
CA ILE A 34 0.11 6.62 0.26
C ILE A 34 -0.89 7.73 -0.01
N SER A 35 -0.78 8.42 -1.15
CA SER A 35 -1.67 9.54 -1.51
C SER A 35 -3.13 9.11 -1.65
N ARG A 36 -3.38 7.90 -2.17
CA ARG A 36 -4.72 7.30 -2.25
C ARG A 36 -5.34 7.06 -0.87
N ARG A 37 -4.57 6.56 0.11
CA ARG A 37 -5.07 6.27 1.47
C ARG A 37 -5.10 7.50 2.38
N LEU A 38 -4.19 8.44 2.17
CA LEU A 38 -3.99 9.61 3.03
C LEU A 38 -4.07 10.90 2.19
N PRO A 39 -5.22 11.20 1.54
CA PRO A 39 -5.34 12.34 0.65
C PRO A 39 -5.08 13.65 1.39
N GLY A 40 -4.27 14.53 0.77
CA GLY A 40 -3.93 15.86 1.28
C GLY A 40 -3.03 15.89 2.52
N ARG A 41 -2.51 14.74 2.98
CA ARG A 41 -1.69 14.65 4.19
C ARG A 41 -0.20 14.63 3.86
N ARG A 42 0.61 15.27 4.73
CA ARG A 42 2.07 15.13 4.71
C ARG A 42 2.46 13.80 5.36
N ALA A 43 3.43 13.11 4.79
CA ALA A 43 4.00 11.88 5.33
C ALA A 43 5.50 12.07 5.60
N ALA A 44 6.02 11.40 6.63
CA ALA A 44 7.44 11.32 6.91
C ALA A 44 7.89 9.86 6.76
N VAL A 45 9.05 9.63 6.15
CA VAL A 45 9.67 8.31 6.07
C VAL A 45 10.55 8.13 7.30
N ILE A 46 10.26 7.09 8.09
CA ILE A 46 11.08 6.66 9.23
C ILE A 46 11.68 5.32 8.84
N THR A 47 13.00 5.22 8.91
CA THR A 47 13.76 4.01 8.54
C THR A 47 14.69 3.60 9.64
#